data_AF-A0A815KR41-F1
#
_entry.id   AF-A0A815KR41-F1
#
_cell.length_a   1.000
_cell.length_b   1.000
_cell.length_c   1.000
_cell.angle_alpha   90.00
_cell.angle_beta   90.00
_cell.angle_gamma   90.00
#
_symmetry.space_group_name_H-M   'P 1'
#
loop_
_entity.id
_entity.type
_entity.pdbx_description
1 polymer ?
#
loop_
_entity_poly.entity_id
_entity_poly.type
_entity_poly.pdbx_seq_one_letter_code
_entity_poly.pdbx_strand_id
1 'polypeptide(L)'
;MASSNVVSPYSESSNLVAEEPKPLNERVEYMHSNQLPISGHPNNKIDRTSPRIYDWLPWSITNICFGGILIGVIPLPFSLLCRDYKTKNNASSARTMSKLALIFNILATLFEIAFWITFIVLAVNGELVFSTYCRY
;
A
#
# COMPACT_ATOMS: atom_id res chain seq x y z
N MET A 1 17.47 36.79 -36.15
CA MET A 1 17.70 35.48 -36.81
C MET A 1 18.20 34.52 -35.74
N ALA A 2 17.32 33.68 -35.20
CA ALA A 2 17.67 32.65 -34.20
C ALA A 2 17.13 31.32 -34.72
N SER A 3 18.05 30.37 -34.94
CA SER A 3 17.78 29.06 -35.54
C SER A 3 17.37 28.08 -34.45
N SER A 4 16.14 27.60 -34.50
CA SER A 4 15.60 26.60 -33.57
C SER A 4 15.99 25.19 -34.03
N ASN A 5 16.89 24.54 -33.29
CA ASN A 5 17.18 23.12 -33.44
C ASN A 5 16.06 22.30 -32.78
N VAL A 6 15.18 21.75 -33.60
CA VAL A 6 14.16 20.77 -33.21
C VAL A 6 14.83 19.40 -33.13
N VAL A 7 15.14 18.96 -31.91
CA VAL A 7 15.62 17.60 -31.66
C VAL A 7 14.38 16.72 -31.44
N SER A 8 14.14 15.82 -32.40
CA SER A 8 13.09 14.79 -32.33
C SER A 8 13.64 13.54 -31.61
N PRO A 9 13.04 13.07 -30.50
CA PRO A 9 13.52 11.91 -29.77
C PRO A 9 12.61 10.70 -29.97
N TYR A 10 12.39 10.25 -31.21
CA TYR A 10 11.73 8.97 -31.47
C TYR A 10 12.34 8.28 -32.69
N SER A 11 13.55 7.76 -32.51
CA SER A 11 14.14 6.78 -33.41
C SER A 11 14.82 5.69 -32.59
N GLU A 12 14.05 4.93 -31.83
CA GLU A 12 14.54 3.68 -31.26
C GLU A 12 13.97 2.53 -32.07
N SER A 13 14.80 2.17 -33.05
CA SER A 13 14.81 0.95 -33.83
C SER A 13 14.33 -0.25 -33.02
N SER A 14 13.17 -0.77 -33.42
CA SER A 14 12.67 -2.09 -33.11
C SER A 14 13.68 -3.17 -33.52
N ASN A 15 14.60 -3.47 -32.60
CA ASN A 15 15.32 -4.74 -32.58
C ASN A 15 14.33 -5.84 -32.20
N LEU A 16 13.60 -6.35 -33.19
CA LEU A 16 12.92 -7.63 -33.12
C LEU A 16 13.99 -8.72 -33.04
N VAL A 17 14.55 -8.88 -31.85
CA VAL A 17 15.23 -10.11 -31.45
C VAL A 17 14.13 -11.17 -31.44
N ALA A 18 14.17 -12.08 -32.41
CA ALA A 18 13.33 -13.26 -32.40
C ALA A 18 13.57 -13.99 -31.08
N GLU A 19 12.60 -13.89 -30.17
CA GLU A 19 12.62 -14.60 -28.90
C GLU A 19 12.57 -16.09 -29.24
N GLU A 20 13.69 -16.78 -29.02
CA GLU A 20 13.77 -18.23 -29.11
C GLU A 20 12.70 -18.82 -28.17
N PRO A 21 11.85 -19.75 -28.63
CA PRO A 21 10.79 -20.31 -27.81
C PRO A 21 11.43 -21.00 -26.59
N LYS A 22 11.34 -20.32 -25.44
CA LYS A 22 11.81 -20.82 -24.15
C LYS A 22 11.28 -22.24 -23.93
N PRO A 23 12.14 -23.15 -23.45
CA PRO A 23 11.75 -24.55 -23.27
C PRO A 23 10.53 -24.64 -22.35
N LEU A 24 9.62 -25.56 -22.70
CA LEU A 24 8.29 -25.71 -22.09
C LEU A 24 8.33 -25.98 -20.57
N ASN A 25 9.50 -26.30 -20.02
CA ASN A 25 9.71 -26.52 -18.59
C ASN A 25 9.67 -25.22 -17.76
N GLU A 26 10.06 -24.08 -18.33
CA GLU A 26 10.06 -22.80 -17.61
C GLU A 26 8.63 -22.24 -17.49
N ARG A 27 7.78 -22.47 -18.51
CA ARG A 27 6.39 -21.96 -18.52
C ARG A 27 5.49 -22.62 -17.48
N VAL A 28 5.83 -23.83 -17.03
CA VAL A 28 5.11 -24.53 -15.96
C VAL A 28 5.48 -23.96 -14.58
N GLU A 29 6.71 -23.46 -14.41
CA GLU A 29 7.20 -22.96 -13.14
C GLU A 29 6.56 -21.61 -12.76
N TYR A 30 6.28 -20.76 -13.75
CA TYR A 30 5.57 -19.49 -13.53
C TYR A 30 4.06 -19.64 -13.31
N MET A 31 3.44 -20.76 -13.75
CA MET A 31 2.06 -21.07 -13.39
C MET A 31 1.95 -21.71 -11.99
N HIS A 32 3.04 -22.30 -11.48
CA HIS A 32 3.04 -22.92 -10.17
C HIS A 32 3.25 -21.92 -9.01
N SER A 33 3.85 -20.76 -9.26
CA SER A 33 4.10 -19.73 -8.23
C SER A 33 2.88 -18.89 -7.84
N ASN A 34 1.76 -19.00 -8.57
CA ASN A 34 0.47 -18.41 -8.21
C ASN A 34 -0.45 -19.36 -7.43
N GLN A 35 -0.02 -20.59 -7.16
CA GLN A 35 -0.68 -21.39 -6.12
C GLN A 35 -0.20 -20.86 -4.76
N LEU A 36 -0.98 -19.93 -4.20
CA LEU A 36 -1.12 -19.83 -2.75
C LEU A 36 -1.12 -21.26 -2.19
N PRO A 37 -0.37 -21.55 -1.11
CA PRO A 37 -0.40 -22.87 -0.52
C PRO A 37 -1.83 -23.15 -0.05
N ILE A 38 -2.59 -23.88 -0.87
CA ILE A 38 -3.71 -24.69 -0.44
C ILE A 38 -3.05 -25.85 0.32
N SER A 39 -2.66 -25.56 1.55
CA SER A 39 -2.10 -26.51 2.50
C SER A 39 -3.23 -27.42 3.01
N GLY A 40 -3.67 -28.31 2.13
CA GLY A 40 -4.35 -29.55 2.44
C GLY A 40 -3.36 -30.72 2.52
N HIS A 41 -2.17 -30.50 3.08
CA HIS A 41 -1.20 -31.57 3.33
C HIS A 41 -0.91 -31.68 4.85
N PRO A 42 -1.39 -32.72 5.54
CA PRO A 42 -1.37 -32.81 7.01
C PRO A 42 0.00 -33.12 7.64
N ASN A 43 1.11 -33.11 6.88
CA ASN A 43 2.41 -33.59 7.37
C ASN A 43 3.56 -32.57 7.30
N ASN A 44 3.28 -31.30 7.04
CA ASN A 44 4.31 -30.28 7.16
C ASN A 44 4.37 -29.82 8.63
N LYS A 45 5.46 -30.12 9.33
CA LYS A 45 5.80 -29.46 10.60
C LYS A 45 5.85 -27.97 10.28
N ILE A 46 4.73 -27.29 10.50
CA ILE A 46 4.65 -25.84 10.48
C ILE A 46 5.72 -25.38 11.44
N ASP A 47 6.81 -24.84 10.92
CA ASP A 47 7.78 -24.10 11.72
C ASP A 47 7.03 -22.87 12.24
N ARG A 48 6.34 -23.05 13.37
CA ARG A 48 5.57 -22.01 14.08
C ARG A 48 6.46 -20.88 14.59
N THR A 49 7.76 -20.99 14.37
CA THR A 49 8.80 -20.08 14.82
C THR A 49 9.05 -18.92 13.86
N SER A 50 8.57 -18.97 12.60
CA SER A 50 8.75 -17.84 11.67
C SER A 50 7.72 -16.74 11.94
N PRO A 51 8.14 -15.50 12.28
CA PRO A 51 7.23 -14.38 12.49
C PRO A 51 6.24 -14.22 11.33
N ARG A 52 4.95 -14.33 11.63
CA ARG A 52 3.85 -14.18 10.66
C ARG A 52 3.84 -12.75 10.12
N ILE A 53 3.93 -12.59 8.80
CA ILE A 53 3.92 -11.28 8.13
C ILE A 53 2.47 -10.89 7.80
N TYR A 54 1.87 -10.06 8.65
CA TYR A 54 0.50 -9.58 8.47
C TYR A 54 0.39 -8.59 7.31
N ASP A 55 -0.76 -8.62 6.64
CA ASP A 55 -1.13 -7.67 5.60
C ASP A 55 -2.01 -6.57 6.22
N TRP A 56 -1.51 -5.35 6.23
CA TRP A 56 -2.18 -4.19 6.83
C TRP A 56 -2.91 -3.33 5.80
N LEU A 57 -2.94 -3.78 4.54
CA LEU A 57 -3.60 -3.08 3.45
C LEU A 57 -5.10 -2.85 3.69
N PRO A 58 -5.89 -3.81 4.22
CA PRO A 58 -7.30 -3.56 4.54
C PRO A 58 -7.48 -2.43 5.55
N TRP A 59 -6.61 -2.33 6.55
CA TRP A 59 -6.66 -1.25 7.53
C TRP A 59 -6.33 0.10 6.88
N SER A 60 -5.31 0.17 6.02
CA SER A 60 -4.99 1.39 5.29
C SER A 60 -6.15 1.87 4.42
N ILE A 61 -6.89 0.96 3.79
CA ILE A 61 -8.11 1.29 3.03
C ILE A 61 -9.19 1.85 3.95
N THR A 62 -9.42 1.22 5.11
CA THR A 62 -10.35 1.73 6.13
C THR A 62 -10.00 3.17 6.53
N ASN A 63 -8.73 3.46 6.82
CA ASN A 63 -8.29 4.81 7.18
C ASN A 63 -8.53 5.84 6.06
N ILE A 64 -8.46 5.44 4.78
CA ILE A 64 -8.79 6.34 3.65
C ILE A 64 -10.30 6.61 3.59
N CYS A 65 -11.12 5.58 3.79
CA CYS A 65 -12.57 5.69 3.72
C CYS A 65 -13.16 6.53 4.87
N PHE A 66 -12.60 6.43 6.08
CA PHE A 66 -13.13 7.11 7.26
C PHE A 66 -12.37 8.40 7.62
N GLY A 67 -11.04 8.38 7.53
CA GLY A 67 -10.18 9.52 7.91
C GLY A 67 -9.84 10.49 6.78
N GLY A 68 -10.29 10.18 5.57
CA GLY A 68 -10.03 10.99 4.38
C GLY A 68 -8.69 10.69 3.71
N ILE A 69 -8.57 11.19 2.47
CA ILE A 69 -7.48 10.83 1.55
C ILE A 69 -6.11 11.27 2.08
N LEU A 70 -6.02 12.46 2.69
CA LEU A 70 -4.72 13.05 3.05
C LEU A 70 -3.95 12.25 4.12
N ILE A 71 -4.66 11.71 5.11
CA ILE A 71 -4.04 10.97 6.23
C ILE A 71 -4.01 9.47 5.92
N GLY A 72 -5.07 8.93 5.32
CA GLY A 72 -5.17 7.50 5.00
C GLY A 72 -4.21 7.02 3.91
N VAL A 73 -3.74 7.91 3.03
CA VAL A 73 -2.80 7.54 1.95
C VAL A 73 -1.39 7.25 2.48
N ILE A 74 -0.97 7.82 3.61
CA ILE A 74 0.38 7.65 4.17
C ILE A 74 0.75 6.18 4.45
N PRO A 75 -0.07 5.37 5.13
CA PRO A 75 0.25 3.95 5.38
C PRO A 75 0.17 3.06 4.13
N LEU A 76 -0.50 3.51 3.07
CA LEU A 76 -0.81 2.68 1.89
C LEU A 76 0.45 2.26 1.08
N PRO A 77 1.42 3.14 0.78
CA PRO A 77 2.69 2.76 0.16
C PRO A 77 3.44 1.68 0.93
N PHE A 78 3.45 1.71 2.26
CA PHE A 78 4.13 0.70 3.07
C PHE A 78 3.44 -0.66 3.00
N SER A 79 2.11 -0.68 2.98
CA SER A 79 1.32 -1.89 2.75
C SER A 79 1.56 -2.48 1.35
N LEU A 80 1.65 -1.64 0.31
CA LEU A 80 1.97 -2.07 -1.06
C LEU A 80 3.41 -2.58 -1.18
N LEU A 81 4.39 -1.87 -0.61
CA LEU A 81 5.80 -2.29 -0.60
C LEU A 81 5.97 -3.62 0.13
N CYS A 82 5.28 -3.83 1.26
CA CYS A 82 5.26 -5.11 1.94
C CYS A 82 4.82 -6.26 1.01
N ARG A 83 3.78 -6.03 0.20
CA ARG A 83 3.28 -7.00 -0.79
C ARG A 83 4.25 -7.24 -1.95
N ASP A 84 4.91 -6.19 -2.42
CA ASP A 84 5.96 -6.29 -3.44
C ASP A 84 7.14 -7.14 -2.93
N TYR A 85 7.62 -6.88 -1.70
CA TYR A 85 8.68 -7.69 -1.09
C TYR A 85 8.27 -9.14 -0.80
N LYS A 86 7.00 -9.40 -0.47
CA LYS A 86 6.46 -10.78 -0.37
C LYS A 86 6.55 -11.49 -1.72
N THR A 87 6.19 -10.80 -2.81
CA THR A 87 6.23 -11.36 -4.17
C THR A 87 7.67 -11.65 -4.62
N LYS A 88 8.63 -10.83 -4.19
CA LYS A 88 10.06 -11.00 -4.46
C LYS A 88 10.79 -12.00 -3.54
N ASN A 89 10.06 -12.75 -2.70
CA ASN A 89 10.63 -13.66 -1.69
C ASN A 89 11.63 -13.01 -0.70
N ASN A 90 11.60 -11.69 -0.52
CA ASN A 90 12.45 -10.98 0.42
C ASN A 90 11.76 -10.82 1.79
N ALA A 91 11.83 -11.87 2.60
CA ALA A 91 11.15 -11.93 3.90
C ALA A 91 11.66 -10.91 4.92
N SER A 92 12.93 -10.53 4.86
CA SER A 92 13.52 -9.55 5.80
C SER A 92 12.92 -8.16 5.58
N SER A 93 12.94 -7.68 4.34
CA SER A 93 12.35 -6.38 3.98
C SER A 93 10.84 -6.36 4.15
N ALA A 94 10.15 -7.45 3.82
CA ALA A 94 8.70 -7.57 4.02
C ALA A 94 8.29 -7.39 5.50
N ARG A 95 9.08 -7.91 6.45
CA ARG A 95 8.81 -7.73 7.89
C ARG A 95 8.97 -6.27 8.33
N THR A 96 10.02 -5.60 7.88
CA THR A 96 10.24 -4.18 8.20
C THR A 96 9.12 -3.31 7.65
N MET A 97 8.72 -3.54 6.39
CA MET A 97 7.62 -2.80 5.78
C MET A 97 6.27 -3.09 6.43
N SER A 98 6.00 -4.34 6.85
CA SER A 98 4.80 -4.68 7.61
C SER A 98 4.74 -3.94 8.95
N LYS A 99 5.86 -3.82 9.67
CA LYS A 99 5.92 -3.06 10.93
C LYS A 99 5.73 -1.56 10.70
N LEU A 100 6.34 -0.99 9.65
CA LEU A 100 6.14 0.42 9.29
C LEU A 100 4.67 0.69 8.94
N ALA A 101 4.06 -0.16 8.12
CA ALA A 101 2.64 -0.05 7.77
C ALA A 101 1.76 -0.07 9.02
N LEU A 102 2.04 -0.95 9.99
CA LEU A 102 1.31 -0.98 11.27
C LEU A 102 1.46 0.34 12.04
N ILE A 103 2.69 0.84 12.21
CA ILE A 103 2.96 2.09 12.94
C ILE A 103 2.22 3.26 12.29
N PHE A 104 2.30 3.39 10.96
CA PHE A 104 1.61 4.47 10.26
C PHE A 104 0.08 4.32 10.29
N ASN A 105 -0.45 3.09 10.26
CA ASN A 105 -1.90 2.88 10.45
C ASN A 105 -2.35 3.33 11.85
N ILE A 106 -1.59 3.00 12.90
CA ILE A 106 -1.89 3.44 14.26
C ILE A 106 -1.84 4.97 14.36
N LEU A 107 -0.77 5.59 13.85
CA LEU A 107 -0.65 7.04 13.86
C LEU A 107 -1.80 7.71 13.09
N ALA A 108 -2.15 7.20 11.92
CA ALA A 108 -3.28 7.69 11.14
C ALA A 108 -4.59 7.62 11.94
N THR A 109 -4.88 6.49 12.59
CA THR A 109 -6.08 6.37 13.44
C THR A 109 -6.08 7.34 14.61
N LEU A 110 -4.94 7.58 15.25
CA LEU A 110 -4.84 8.54 16.36
C LEU A 110 -5.10 9.98 15.90
N PHE A 111 -4.54 10.36 14.75
CA PHE A 111 -4.78 11.67 14.15
C PHE A 111 -6.25 11.85 13.76
N GLU A 112 -6.87 10.82 13.18
CA GLU A 112 -8.28 10.85 12.81
C GLU A 112 -9.18 11.02 14.03
N ILE A 113 -8.94 10.25 15.10
CA ILE A 113 -9.69 10.38 16.36
C ILE A 113 -9.53 11.79 16.94
N ALA A 114 -8.31 12.32 17.00
CA ALA A 114 -8.05 13.66 17.51
C ALA A 114 -8.73 14.75 16.66
N PHE A 115 -8.74 14.58 15.34
CA PHE A 115 -9.43 15.48 14.41
C PHE A 115 -10.94 15.48 14.67
N TRP A 116 -11.58 14.31 14.79
CA TRP A 116 -13.01 14.21 15.08
C TRP A 116 -13.37 14.80 16.45
N ILE A 117 -12.58 14.56 17.48
CA ILE A 117 -12.79 15.16 18.80
C ILE A 117 -12.74 16.69 18.70
N THR A 118 -11.72 17.23 18.03
CA THR A 118 -11.56 18.68 17.85
C THR A 118 -12.74 19.25 17.04
N PHE A 119 -13.16 18.56 15.99
CA PHE A 119 -14.29 18.96 15.16
C PHE A 119 -15.59 19.03 15.96
N ILE A 120 -15.89 18.01 16.77
CA ILE A 120 -17.09 17.99 17.63
C ILE A 120 -17.05 19.12 18.67
N VAL A 121 -15.91 19.31 19.33
CA VAL A 121 -15.73 20.38 20.32
C VAL A 121 -15.95 21.75 19.66
N LEU A 122 -15.39 21.98 18.47
CA LEU A 122 -15.59 23.23 17.73
C LEU A 122 -17.02 23.39 17.23
N ALA A 123 -17.69 22.34 16.80
CA ALA A 123 -19.08 22.40 16.36
C ALA A 123 -20.01 22.78 17.52
N VAL A 124 -19.89 22.11 18.67
CA VAL A 124 -20.72 22.38 19.86
C VAL A 124 -20.46 23.78 20.42
N ASN A 125 -19.19 24.17 20.56
CA ASN A 125 -18.85 25.50 21.06
C ASN A 125 -19.15 26.60 20.04
N GLY A 126 -18.97 26.32 18.74
CA GLY A 126 -19.28 27.22 17.65
C GLY A 126 -20.77 27.55 17.59
N GLU A 127 -21.64 26.54 17.75
CA GLU A 127 -23.09 26.76 17.84
C GLU A 127 -23.48 27.58 19.08
N LEU A 128 -22.83 27.38 20.23
CA LEU A 128 -23.09 28.18 21.43
C LEU A 128 -22.70 29.66 21.23
N VAL A 129 -21.56 29.92 20.59
CA VAL A 129 -21.12 31.29 20.27
C VAL A 129 -22.04 31.91 19.23
N PHE A 130 -22.35 31.22 18.14
CA PHE A 130 -23.25 31.70 17.09
C PHE A 130 -24.66 31.99 17.62
N SER A 131 -25.23 31.09 18.44
CA SER A 131 -26.54 31.27 19.06
C SER A 131 -26.57 32.45 20.05
N THR A 132 -25.46 32.77 20.70
CA THR A 132 -25.36 33.92 21.60
C THR A 132 -25.28 35.23 20.82
N TYR A 133 -24.52 35.25 19.72
CA TYR A 133 -24.42 36.42 18.84
C TYR A 133 -25.73 36.78 18.13
N CYS A 134 -26.56 35.81 17.76
CA CYS A 134 -27.85 36.11 17.11
C CYS A 134 -28.96 36.58 18.07
N ARG A 135 -28.75 36.53 19.39
CA ARG A 135 -29.75 37.00 20.39
C ARG A 135 -29.53 38.44 20.86
N TYR A 136 -28.38 39.03 20.54
CA TYR A 136 -28.06 40.44 20.80
C TYR A 136 -28.18 41.25 19.51
#